data_AF-A0A7G9LC60-F1
#
_entry.id   AF-A0A7G9LC60-F1
#
_cell.length_a   1.000
_cell.length_b   1.000
_cell.length_c   1.000
_cell.angle_alpha   90.00
_cell.angle_beta   90.00
_cell.angle_gamma   90.00
#
_symmetry.space_group_name_H-M   'P 1'
#
loop_
_entity.id
_entity.type
_entity.pdbx_description
1 polymer ?
#
loop_
_entity_poly.entity_id
_entity_poly.type
_entity_poly.pdbx_seq_one_letter_code
_entity_poly.pdbx_strand_id
1 'polypeptide(L)'
;MKDKFINFFNKIYNLKNKIAFFPSIIALAGCIFAYIMMYLENEGISKYILEFFPELVISNTETARTILTTFIAGLISIMVFSFSMVMILLNQASSNFSPRLLPGLISNRRHQIVLGIYLFTIIYCIFILVFIEPTGDKYQLPGFSVLLSILFMLNSLAAFIYFIHSISQEIQIDNILFRIYDSAEKKLTKLIDIEKNLDKELPNTKNWIEYKVKTTGYFQIVSLKTLAKIAKENNFKIEIIATKGSFCDEDDILFKTEKEIEEDIENRIYNNFHFSKSELIDDNYLLAFKQITEVAVKSMSPGINDPGTAINAIDYLSQLLILRIQKIDVHAIKDNNEILLIVHTLEFEKLIYNIMVSLRTYCSHDFIIVIKLLSVLKRLSKKTTNKSYKKVINFEVNNLLTDSKNKINNSTDLEKVENYALSFIEV
;
A
#
# COMPACT_ATOMS: atom_id res chain seq x y z
N MET A 1 -29.53 -7.97 0.61
CA MET A 1 -28.58 -9.10 0.86
C MET A 1 -27.19 -8.87 0.25
N LYS A 2 -27.07 -8.31 -0.96
CA LYS A 2 -25.76 -7.99 -1.59
C LYS A 2 -24.92 -6.97 -0.79
N ASP A 3 -25.52 -5.96 -0.19
CA ASP A 3 -24.75 -4.92 0.54
C ASP A 3 -24.13 -5.42 1.85
N LYS A 4 -24.80 -6.36 2.55
CA LYS A 4 -24.21 -7.05 3.71
C LYS A 4 -23.02 -7.94 3.32
N PHE A 5 -23.08 -8.57 2.14
CA PHE A 5 -21.97 -9.37 1.59
C PHE A 5 -20.77 -8.50 1.21
N ILE A 6 -21.01 -7.35 0.59
CA ILE A 6 -19.96 -6.38 0.25
C ILE A 6 -19.31 -5.82 1.51
N ASN A 7 -20.11 -5.45 2.53
CA ASN A 7 -19.58 -4.98 3.81
C ASN A 7 -18.80 -6.06 4.56
N PHE A 8 -19.22 -7.34 4.49
CA PHE A 8 -18.48 -8.46 5.06
C PHE A 8 -17.15 -8.70 4.32
N PHE A 9 -17.15 -8.67 2.98
CA PHE A 9 -15.93 -8.77 2.17
C PHE A 9 -14.97 -7.61 2.45
N ASN A 10 -15.47 -6.37 2.57
CA ASN A 10 -14.66 -5.21 2.93
C ASN A 10 -14.08 -5.35 4.35
N LYS A 11 -14.83 -5.94 5.28
CA LYS A 11 -14.35 -6.22 6.63
C LYS A 11 -13.27 -7.31 6.65
N ILE A 12 -13.43 -8.39 5.87
CA ILE A 12 -12.39 -9.42 5.67
C ILE A 12 -11.17 -8.84 4.96
N TYR A 13 -11.37 -7.99 3.96
CA TYR A 13 -10.29 -7.31 3.23
C TYR A 13 -9.45 -6.45 4.19
N ASN A 14 -10.11 -5.70 5.09
CA ASN A 14 -9.44 -4.92 6.12
C ASN A 14 -8.76 -5.79 7.20
N LEU A 15 -9.24 -7.01 7.43
CA LEU A 15 -8.58 -7.97 8.32
C LEU A 15 -7.33 -8.59 7.69
N LYS A 16 -7.30 -8.77 6.37
CA LYS A 16 -6.14 -9.32 5.64
C LYS A 16 -4.87 -8.48 5.81
N ASN A 17 -5.04 -7.18 6.01
CA ASN A 17 -3.93 -6.25 6.22
C ASN A 17 -3.42 -6.22 7.67
N LYS A 18 -4.02 -7.01 8.57
CA LYS A 18 -3.54 -7.15 9.96
C LYS A 18 -2.44 -8.21 10.04
N ILE A 19 -1.43 -7.92 10.87
CA ILE A 19 -0.28 -8.78 11.14
C ILE A 19 -0.70 -10.21 11.51
N ALA A 20 -1.70 -10.34 12.37
CA ALA A 20 -2.08 -11.63 12.96
C ALA A 20 -2.98 -12.49 12.04
N PHE A 21 -3.49 -11.98 10.92
CA PHE A 21 -4.52 -12.69 10.16
C PHE A 21 -4.04 -14.02 9.57
N PHE A 22 -3.00 -13.99 8.72
CA PHE A 22 -2.44 -15.22 8.13
C PHE A 22 -1.78 -16.13 9.16
N PRO A 23 -0.98 -15.63 10.13
CA PRO A 23 -0.43 -16.50 11.17
C PRO A 23 -1.50 -17.24 11.95
N SER A 24 -2.64 -16.59 12.25
CA SER A 24 -3.75 -17.24 12.98
C SER A 24 -4.41 -18.35 12.15
N ILE A 25 -4.59 -18.13 10.84
CA ILE A 25 -5.15 -19.17 9.94
C ILE A 25 -4.21 -20.36 9.84
N ILE A 26 -2.91 -20.11 9.68
CA ILE A 26 -1.90 -21.17 9.59
C ILE A 26 -1.76 -21.91 10.92
N ALA A 27 -1.83 -21.21 12.05
CA ALA A 27 -1.88 -21.81 13.39
C ALA A 27 -3.08 -22.74 13.57
N LEU A 28 -4.28 -22.31 13.14
CA LEU A 28 -5.48 -23.15 13.16
C LEU A 28 -5.31 -24.41 12.30
N ALA A 29 -4.69 -24.28 11.12
CA ALA A 29 -4.36 -25.43 10.28
C ALA A 29 -3.39 -26.38 11.00
N GLY A 30 -2.46 -25.87 11.82
CA GLY A 30 -1.57 -26.66 12.68
C GLY A 30 -2.32 -27.49 13.72
N CYS A 31 -3.33 -26.90 14.38
CA CYS A 31 -4.19 -27.63 15.31
C CYS A 31 -4.93 -28.79 14.62
N ILE A 32 -5.55 -28.51 13.47
CA ILE A 32 -6.30 -29.50 12.71
C ILE A 32 -5.37 -30.61 12.22
N PHE A 33 -4.19 -30.24 11.71
CA PHE A 33 -3.21 -31.18 11.22
C PHE A 33 -2.67 -32.09 12.35
N ALA A 34 -2.38 -31.53 13.52
CA ALA A 34 -1.97 -32.30 14.69
C ALA A 34 -3.06 -33.30 15.11
N TYR A 35 -4.32 -32.89 15.12
CA TYR A 35 -5.44 -33.79 15.43
C TYR A 35 -5.55 -34.95 14.43
N ILE A 36 -5.43 -34.66 13.13
CA ILE A 36 -5.40 -35.70 12.08
C ILE A 36 -4.24 -36.66 12.31
N MET A 37 -3.05 -36.15 12.64
CA MET A 37 -1.89 -37.00 12.91
C MET A 37 -2.10 -37.88 14.14
N MET A 38 -2.64 -37.35 15.24
CA MET A 38 -2.99 -38.15 16.42
C MET A 38 -3.98 -39.26 16.08
N TYR A 39 -4.97 -38.99 15.24
CA TYR A 39 -5.91 -40.01 14.75
C TYR A 39 -5.19 -41.10 13.93
N LEU A 40 -4.31 -40.73 12.99
CA LEU A 40 -3.55 -41.69 12.18
C LEU A 40 -2.56 -42.52 13.02
N GLU A 41 -2.00 -41.95 14.08
CA GLU A 41 -1.15 -42.66 15.03
C GLU A 41 -1.93 -43.73 15.81
N ASN A 42 -3.16 -43.41 16.24
CA ASN A 42 -4.05 -44.39 16.87
C ASN A 42 -4.42 -45.54 15.91
N GLU A 43 -4.58 -45.26 14.62
CA GLU A 43 -4.79 -46.28 13.57
C GLU A 43 -3.52 -47.08 13.23
N GLY A 44 -2.37 -46.75 13.81
CA GLY A 44 -1.13 -47.52 13.70
C GLY A 44 -0.21 -47.13 12.54
N ILE A 45 -0.29 -45.88 12.03
CA ILE A 45 0.58 -45.42 10.94
C ILE A 45 2.08 -45.57 11.25
N SER A 46 2.49 -45.34 12.50
CA SER A 46 3.89 -45.56 12.93
C SER A 46 4.33 -47.02 12.79
N LYS A 47 3.44 -47.99 13.05
CA LYS A 47 3.74 -49.42 12.90
C LYS A 47 3.97 -49.79 11.44
N TYR A 48 3.09 -49.29 10.55
CA TYR A 48 3.22 -49.49 9.11
C TYR A 48 4.57 -48.97 8.61
N ILE A 49 4.99 -47.77 9.01
CA ILE A 49 6.25 -47.19 8.53
C ILE A 49 7.47 -47.90 9.14
N LEU A 50 7.39 -48.35 10.40
CA LEU A 50 8.44 -49.17 11.02
C LEU A 50 8.73 -50.46 10.22
N GLU A 51 7.72 -51.06 9.60
CA GLU A 51 7.88 -52.28 8.79
C GLU A 51 8.63 -52.03 7.46
N PHE A 52 8.43 -50.86 6.84
CA PHE A 52 9.04 -50.53 5.54
C PHE A 52 10.34 -49.72 5.65
N PHE A 53 10.46 -48.87 6.68
CA PHE A 53 11.57 -47.92 6.87
C PHE A 53 11.92 -47.74 8.36
N PRO A 54 12.47 -48.78 9.03
CA PRO A 54 12.70 -48.78 10.48
C PRO A 54 13.71 -47.71 10.95
N GLU A 55 14.66 -47.30 10.10
CA GLU A 55 15.67 -46.28 10.44
C GLU A 55 15.09 -44.87 10.57
N LEU A 56 13.92 -44.60 9.98
CA LEU A 56 13.31 -43.27 9.98
C LEU A 56 12.43 -43.00 11.21
N VAL A 57 12.04 -44.03 11.96
CA VAL A 57 11.07 -43.89 13.06
C VAL A 57 11.78 -43.88 14.41
N ILE A 58 11.57 -42.82 15.18
CA ILE A 58 12.09 -42.70 16.54
C ILE A 58 11.31 -43.64 17.45
N SER A 59 12.02 -44.53 18.14
CA SER A 59 11.45 -45.59 19.00
C SER A 59 11.63 -45.35 20.51
N ASN A 60 12.25 -44.24 20.91
CA ASN A 60 12.48 -43.88 22.31
C ASN A 60 11.62 -42.67 22.73
N THR A 61 10.82 -42.85 23.79
CA THR A 61 9.88 -41.85 24.34
C THR A 61 10.58 -40.63 24.93
N GLU A 62 11.67 -40.81 25.66
CA GLU A 62 12.46 -39.71 26.23
C GLU A 62 13.14 -38.90 25.12
N THR A 63 13.68 -39.57 24.11
CA THR A 63 14.26 -38.90 22.93
C THR A 63 13.22 -38.08 22.19
N ALA A 64 12.03 -38.64 21.94
CA ALA A 64 10.93 -37.91 21.30
C ALA A 64 10.49 -36.68 22.11
N ARG A 65 10.28 -36.83 23.42
CA ARG A 65 9.94 -35.69 24.31
C ARG A 65 11.01 -34.62 24.27
N THR A 66 12.29 -35.01 24.38
CA THR A 66 13.43 -34.09 24.36
C THR A 66 13.49 -33.32 23.03
N ILE A 67 13.30 -34.00 21.90
CA ILE A 67 13.27 -33.37 20.57
C ILE A 67 12.13 -32.35 20.50
N LEU A 68 10.90 -32.76 20.85
CA LEU A 68 9.72 -31.90 20.78
C LEU A 68 9.86 -30.67 21.69
N THR A 69 10.30 -30.85 22.94
CA THR A 69 10.51 -29.73 23.87
C THR A 69 11.62 -28.78 23.39
N THR A 70 12.70 -29.34 22.82
CA THR A 70 13.80 -28.55 22.24
C THR A 70 13.32 -27.72 21.05
N PHE A 71 12.50 -28.32 20.17
CA PHE A 71 11.93 -27.62 19.02
C PHE A 71 10.95 -26.52 19.44
N ILE A 72 10.08 -26.78 20.41
CA ILE A 72 9.16 -25.76 20.94
C ILE A 72 9.97 -24.57 21.47
N ALA A 73 10.97 -24.81 22.33
CA ALA A 73 11.79 -23.74 22.89
C ALA A 73 12.57 -22.97 21.81
N GLY A 74 13.19 -23.68 20.86
CA GLY A 74 13.94 -23.08 19.75
C GLY A 74 13.07 -22.22 18.83
N LEU A 75 11.88 -22.71 18.47
CA LEU A 75 10.95 -21.97 17.62
C LEU A 75 10.35 -20.75 18.32
N ILE A 76 10.09 -20.82 19.62
CA ILE A 76 9.68 -19.64 20.41
C ILE A 76 10.78 -18.57 20.35
N SER A 77 12.05 -18.96 20.52
CA SER A 77 13.19 -18.04 20.42
C SER A 77 13.30 -17.40 19.04
N ILE A 78 13.18 -18.19 17.96
CA ILE A 78 13.20 -17.68 16.58
C ILE A 78 12.02 -16.74 16.34
N MET A 79 10.83 -17.06 16.84
CA MET A 79 9.64 -16.22 16.69
C MET A 79 9.79 -14.88 17.40
N VAL A 80 10.31 -14.86 18.63
CA VAL A 80 10.60 -13.62 19.37
C VAL A 80 11.65 -12.78 18.66
N PHE A 81 12.73 -13.41 18.18
CA PHE A 81 13.76 -12.73 17.40
C PHE A 81 13.18 -12.14 16.11
N SER A 82 12.37 -12.90 15.37
CA SER A 82 11.71 -12.43 14.15
C SER A 82 10.80 -11.24 14.40
N PHE A 83 9.99 -11.27 15.46
CA PHE A 83 9.14 -10.14 15.84
C PHE A 83 9.97 -8.91 16.23
N SER A 84 11.05 -9.12 17.00
CA SER A 84 11.96 -8.06 17.41
C SER A 84 12.63 -7.39 16.22
N MET A 85 13.08 -8.19 15.25
CA MET A 85 13.64 -7.68 14.00
C MET A 85 12.63 -6.81 13.27
N VAL A 86 11.39 -7.28 13.05
CA VAL A 86 10.32 -6.46 12.43
C VAL A 86 10.15 -5.14 13.17
N MET A 87 10.04 -5.15 14.50
CA MET A 87 9.87 -3.93 15.29
C MET A 87 11.05 -2.95 15.17
N ILE A 88 12.28 -3.45 15.12
CA ILE A 88 13.48 -2.63 14.86
C ILE A 88 13.34 -1.95 13.49
N LEU A 89 12.87 -2.65 12.47
CA LEU A 89 12.66 -2.05 11.14
C LEU A 89 11.63 -0.94 11.17
N LEU A 90 10.55 -1.10 11.95
CA LEU A 90 9.52 -0.07 12.05
C LEU A 90 10.04 1.18 12.71
N ASN A 91 10.84 1.02 13.76
CA ASN A 91 11.50 2.15 14.40
C ASN A 91 12.48 2.84 13.45
N GLN A 92 13.30 2.07 12.71
CA GLN A 92 14.22 2.63 11.72
C GLN A 92 13.51 3.32 10.57
N ALA A 93 12.48 2.70 9.99
CA ALA A 93 11.71 3.27 8.90
C ALA A 93 10.93 4.52 9.33
N SER A 94 10.39 4.53 10.55
CA SER A 94 9.74 5.72 11.12
C SER A 94 10.74 6.85 11.42
N SER A 95 11.96 6.50 11.83
CA SER A 95 13.02 7.47 12.14
C SER A 95 13.61 8.08 10.87
N ASN A 96 13.96 7.25 9.88
CA ASN A 96 14.67 7.68 8.68
C ASN A 96 13.71 8.09 7.55
N PHE A 97 12.49 7.56 7.51
CA PHE A 97 11.51 7.80 6.46
C PHE A 97 10.15 8.21 7.03
N SER A 98 9.14 8.39 6.19
CA SER A 98 7.81 8.78 6.67
C SER A 98 7.14 7.64 7.44
N PRO A 99 6.58 7.89 8.65
CA PRO A 99 5.75 6.92 9.37
C PRO A 99 4.55 6.42 8.55
N ARG A 100 4.14 7.16 7.51
CA ARG A 100 3.07 6.78 6.59
C ARG A 100 3.46 5.64 5.63
N LEU A 101 4.73 5.22 5.62
CA LEU A 101 5.23 4.06 4.88
C LEU A 101 5.12 2.76 5.68
N LEU A 102 4.92 2.84 7.01
CA LEU A 102 4.94 1.71 7.93
C LEU A 102 3.83 0.67 7.68
N PRO A 103 2.55 1.06 7.41
CA PRO A 103 1.48 0.08 7.28
C PRO A 103 1.72 -0.93 6.14
N GLY A 104 2.38 -0.52 5.06
CA GLY A 104 2.74 -1.39 3.93
C GLY A 104 3.88 -2.37 4.24
N LEU A 105 4.80 -2.00 5.13
CA LEU A 105 5.95 -2.84 5.52
C LEU A 105 5.53 -3.97 6.48
N ILE A 106 4.67 -3.65 7.43
CA ILE A 106 4.21 -4.57 8.48
C ILE A 106 3.23 -5.62 7.94
N SER A 107 2.47 -5.26 6.91
CA SER A 107 1.44 -6.12 6.32
C SER A 107 2.00 -7.07 5.25
N ASN A 108 3.32 -7.27 5.17
CA ASN A 108 3.89 -8.15 4.16
C ASN A 108 3.50 -9.62 4.39
N ARG A 109 2.78 -10.19 3.43
CA ARG A 109 2.29 -11.57 3.48
C ARG A 109 3.42 -12.59 3.64
N ARG A 110 4.61 -12.33 3.09
CA ARG A 110 5.75 -13.26 3.18
C ARG A 110 6.20 -13.43 4.62
N HIS A 111 6.33 -12.33 5.37
CA HIS A 111 6.69 -12.37 6.79
C HIS A 111 5.60 -13.03 7.63
N GLN A 112 4.33 -12.73 7.32
CA GLN A 112 3.18 -13.34 7.98
C GLN A 112 3.10 -14.86 7.75
N ILE A 113 3.43 -15.34 6.54
CA ILE A 113 3.49 -16.78 6.24
C ILE A 113 4.61 -17.44 7.03
N VAL A 114 5.81 -16.83 7.08
CA VAL A 114 6.92 -17.36 7.89
C VAL A 114 6.53 -17.48 9.36
N LEU A 115 5.96 -16.42 9.95
CA LEU A 115 5.47 -16.46 11.34
C LEU A 115 4.39 -17.53 11.53
N GLY A 116 3.53 -17.72 10.53
CA GLY A 116 2.56 -18.80 10.50
C GLY A 116 3.21 -20.19 10.53
N ILE A 117 4.28 -20.42 9.75
CA ILE A 117 5.02 -21.70 9.74
C ILE A 117 5.60 -22.00 11.13
N TYR A 118 6.13 -20.99 11.83
CA TYR A 118 6.62 -21.17 13.20
C TYR A 118 5.50 -21.56 14.14
N LEU A 119 4.39 -20.82 14.12
CA LEU A 119 3.23 -21.12 14.97
C LEU A 119 2.63 -22.49 14.67
N PHE A 120 2.50 -22.86 13.40
CA PHE A 120 2.07 -24.18 12.97
C PHE A 120 2.93 -25.26 13.60
N THR A 121 4.26 -25.13 13.49
CA THR A 121 5.19 -26.13 13.99
C THR A 121 5.21 -26.18 15.52
N ILE A 122 5.17 -25.03 16.20
CA ILE A 122 5.08 -24.96 17.67
C ILE A 122 3.81 -25.67 18.16
N ILE A 123 2.66 -25.33 17.58
CA ILE A 123 1.37 -25.92 17.95
C ILE A 123 1.39 -27.42 17.69
N TYR A 124 1.84 -27.84 16.49
CA TYR A 124 1.98 -29.23 16.15
C TYR A 124 2.83 -29.99 17.18
N CYS A 125 4.02 -29.49 17.51
CA CYS A 125 4.88 -30.11 18.53
C CYS A 125 4.23 -30.16 19.91
N ILE A 126 3.49 -29.13 20.34
CA ILE A 126 2.77 -29.12 21.62
C ILE A 126 1.70 -30.21 21.65
N PHE A 127 0.87 -30.33 20.60
CA PHE A 127 -0.18 -31.33 20.55
C PHE A 127 0.38 -32.76 20.53
N ILE A 128 1.42 -33.01 19.73
CA ILE A 128 2.10 -34.32 19.72
C ILE A 128 2.77 -34.60 21.07
N LEU A 129 3.35 -33.60 21.74
CA LEU A 129 3.94 -33.76 23.06
C LEU A 129 2.90 -34.15 24.13
N VAL A 130 1.72 -33.50 24.09
CA VAL A 130 0.58 -33.81 24.98
C VAL A 130 0.02 -35.21 24.71
N PHE A 131 0.12 -35.70 23.47
CA PHE A 131 -0.32 -37.04 23.09
C PHE A 131 0.56 -38.17 23.67
N ILE A 132 1.83 -37.90 24.01
CA ILE A 132 2.74 -38.93 24.57
C ILE A 132 2.41 -39.20 26.04
N GLU A 133 1.77 -40.33 26.34
CA GLU A 133 1.41 -40.73 27.70
C GLU A 133 2.65 -41.05 28.59
N PRO A 134 2.65 -40.73 29.90
CA PRO A 134 3.79 -40.97 30.80
C PRO A 134 4.11 -42.44 31.11
N THR A 135 3.15 -43.35 30.92
CA THR A 135 3.23 -44.74 31.43
C THR A 135 2.68 -45.77 30.42
N GLY A 136 2.71 -45.42 29.12
CA GLY A 136 2.21 -46.26 28.04
C GLY A 136 3.17 -47.37 27.59
N ASP A 137 2.62 -48.44 27.01
CA ASP A 137 3.39 -49.48 26.31
C ASP A 137 4.27 -48.87 25.21
N LYS A 138 5.42 -49.50 24.89
CA LYS A 138 6.36 -49.06 23.83
C LYS A 138 5.70 -48.76 22.47
N TYR A 139 4.51 -49.30 22.21
CA TYR A 139 3.75 -49.13 20.97
C TYR A 139 2.84 -47.90 20.90
N GLN A 140 2.78 -47.06 21.94
CA GLN A 140 2.01 -45.80 21.93
C GLN A 140 2.85 -44.57 21.56
N LEU A 141 4.10 -44.75 21.13
CA LEU A 141 4.95 -43.63 20.70
C LEU A 141 4.56 -43.18 19.27
N PRO A 142 4.18 -41.90 19.05
CA PRO A 142 3.86 -41.36 17.73
C PRO A 142 5.14 -41.07 16.92
N GLY A 143 5.92 -42.11 16.63
CA GLY A 143 7.25 -42.00 16.03
C GLY A 143 7.24 -41.30 14.66
N PHE A 144 6.21 -41.54 13.85
CA PHE A 144 6.03 -40.86 12.56
C PHE A 144 5.70 -39.38 12.73
N SER A 145 4.83 -39.04 13.67
CA SER A 145 4.52 -37.64 13.98
C SER A 145 5.74 -36.87 14.49
N VAL A 146 6.62 -37.53 15.25
CA VAL A 146 7.90 -36.94 15.69
C VAL A 146 8.84 -36.77 14.50
N LEU A 147 8.96 -37.73 13.59
CA LEU A 147 9.74 -37.55 12.35
C LEU A 147 9.26 -36.34 11.55
N LEU A 148 7.93 -36.18 11.42
CA LEU A 148 7.35 -35.05 10.71
C LEU A 148 7.64 -33.72 11.43
N SER A 149 7.72 -33.72 12.77
CA SER A 149 8.17 -32.55 13.53
C SER A 149 9.60 -32.13 13.19
N ILE A 150 10.50 -33.09 12.90
CA ILE A 150 11.87 -32.81 12.46
C ILE A 150 11.86 -32.15 11.09
N LEU A 151 11.05 -32.65 10.15
CA LEU A 151 10.90 -32.04 8.83
C LEU A 151 10.32 -30.62 8.92
N PHE A 152 9.32 -30.39 9.77
CA PHE A 152 8.77 -29.06 10.01
C PHE A 152 9.77 -28.12 10.69
N MET A 153 10.61 -28.64 11.58
CA MET A 153 11.69 -27.86 12.19
C MET A 153 12.74 -27.43 11.16
N LEU A 154 13.16 -28.34 10.27
CA LEU A 154 14.08 -28.02 9.16
C LEU A 154 13.45 -26.99 8.22
N ASN A 155 12.17 -27.14 7.88
CA ASN A 155 11.44 -26.16 7.09
C ASN A 155 11.36 -24.80 7.78
N SER A 156 11.12 -24.76 9.09
CA SER A 156 11.11 -23.53 9.88
C SER A 156 12.48 -22.84 9.89
N LEU A 157 13.58 -23.59 9.99
CA LEU A 157 14.92 -23.04 9.91
C LEU A 157 15.21 -22.45 8.52
N ALA A 158 14.83 -23.14 7.44
CA ALA A 158 14.94 -22.60 6.09
C ALA A 158 14.08 -21.33 5.91
N ALA A 159 12.86 -21.33 6.43
CA ALA A 159 11.97 -20.17 6.44
C ALA A 159 12.56 -19.00 7.23
N PHE A 160 13.33 -19.26 8.30
CA PHE A 160 14.07 -18.26 9.05
C PHE A 160 15.21 -17.61 8.27
N ILE A 161 16.02 -18.41 7.58
CA ILE A 161 17.07 -17.87 6.71
C ILE A 161 16.44 -17.00 5.61
N TYR A 162 15.36 -17.49 5.00
CA TYR A 162 14.59 -16.71 4.03
C TYR A 162 14.04 -15.41 4.62
N PHE A 163 13.53 -15.45 5.85
CA PHE A 163 12.99 -14.28 6.54
C PHE A 163 14.05 -13.21 6.77
N ILE A 164 15.25 -13.59 7.23
CA ILE A 164 16.37 -12.66 7.36
C ILE A 164 16.69 -12.01 6.01
N HIS A 165 16.82 -12.82 4.96
CA HIS A 165 17.12 -12.30 3.62
C HIS A 165 16.03 -11.35 3.11
N SER A 166 14.76 -11.74 3.23
CA SER A 166 13.61 -10.94 2.78
C SER A 166 13.52 -9.63 3.54
N ILE A 167 13.75 -9.64 4.86
CA ILE A 167 13.77 -8.42 5.66
C ILE A 167 14.89 -7.50 5.23
N SER A 168 16.13 -8.01 5.11
CA SER A 168 17.29 -7.19 4.77
C SER A 168 17.14 -6.44 3.43
N GLN A 169 16.51 -7.07 2.44
CA GLN A 169 16.25 -6.43 1.14
C GLN A 169 15.12 -5.39 1.21
N GLU A 170 14.06 -5.66 1.98
CA GLU A 170 12.87 -4.80 2.00
C GLU A 170 13.05 -3.48 2.75
N ILE A 171 14.07 -3.39 3.60
CA ILE A 171 14.45 -2.17 4.34
C ILE A 171 15.07 -1.13 3.42
N GLN A 172 15.70 -1.56 2.32
CA GLN A 172 16.36 -0.64 1.41
C GLN A 172 15.35 0.37 0.86
N ILE A 173 15.63 1.65 1.04
CA ILE A 173 14.72 2.73 0.67
C ILE A 173 14.36 2.70 -0.81
N ASP A 174 15.31 2.27 -1.66
CA ASP A 174 15.09 2.10 -3.09
C ASP A 174 13.98 1.10 -3.39
N ASN A 175 13.91 0.00 -2.65
CA ASN A 175 12.84 -1.00 -2.79
C ASN A 175 11.49 -0.48 -2.26
N ILE A 176 11.50 0.34 -1.21
CA ILE A 176 10.28 0.99 -0.71
C ILE A 176 9.75 1.97 -1.75
N LEU A 177 10.60 2.87 -2.23
CA LEU A 177 10.27 3.86 -3.26
C LEU A 177 9.78 3.20 -4.54
N PHE A 178 10.49 2.16 -5.02
CA PHE A 178 10.11 1.42 -6.22
C PHE A 178 8.74 0.77 -6.08
N ARG A 179 8.41 0.14 -4.93
CA ARG A 179 7.08 -0.46 -4.71
C ARG A 179 5.96 0.57 -4.72
N ILE A 180 6.18 1.73 -4.10
CA ILE A 180 5.21 2.84 -4.09
C ILE A 180 5.00 3.36 -5.52
N TYR A 181 6.10 3.55 -6.24
CA TYR A 181 6.12 3.95 -7.64
C TYR A 181 5.36 2.95 -8.53
N ASP A 182 5.74 1.67 -8.54
CA ASP A 182 5.17 0.61 -9.39
C ASP A 182 3.67 0.44 -9.15
N SER A 183 3.24 0.49 -7.87
CA SER A 183 1.82 0.47 -7.49
C SER A 183 1.04 1.66 -8.06
N ALA A 184 1.63 2.85 -7.99
CA ALA A 184 1.00 4.08 -8.49
C ALA A 184 0.99 4.16 -10.02
N GLU A 185 2.09 3.77 -10.67
CA GLU A 185 2.22 3.67 -12.12
C GLU A 185 1.14 2.75 -12.69
N LYS A 186 1.00 1.52 -12.17
CA LYS A 186 -0.01 0.57 -12.64
C LYS A 186 -1.43 1.13 -12.50
N LYS A 187 -1.75 1.80 -11.39
CA LYS A 187 -3.07 2.41 -11.16
C LYS A 187 -3.31 3.58 -12.10
N LEU A 188 -2.34 4.49 -12.22
CA LEU A 188 -2.45 5.69 -13.02
C LEU A 188 -2.56 5.35 -14.50
N THR A 189 -1.74 4.42 -15.01
CA THR A 189 -1.81 3.92 -16.39
C THR A 189 -3.17 3.29 -16.69
N LYS A 190 -3.70 2.47 -15.78
CA LYS A 190 -5.04 1.89 -15.92
C LYS A 190 -6.13 2.96 -16.00
N LEU A 191 -6.05 4.03 -15.18
CA LEU A 191 -6.99 5.14 -15.24
C LEU A 191 -6.88 5.92 -16.55
N ILE A 192 -5.66 6.22 -16.99
CA ILE A 192 -5.39 6.89 -18.28
C ILE A 192 -5.97 6.08 -19.44
N ASP A 193 -5.80 4.75 -19.44
CA ASP A 193 -6.33 3.88 -20.48
C ASP A 193 -7.87 3.86 -20.51
N ILE A 194 -8.52 3.91 -19.35
CA ILE A 194 -9.98 4.04 -19.25
C ILE A 194 -10.44 5.40 -19.81
N GLU A 195 -9.67 6.46 -19.55
CA GLU A 195 -10.00 7.83 -19.94
C GLU A 195 -9.80 8.14 -21.42
N LYS A 196 -9.00 7.36 -22.16
CA LYS A 196 -8.75 7.56 -23.60
C LYS A 196 -10.02 7.61 -24.45
N ASN A 197 -11.06 6.90 -24.03
CA ASN A 197 -12.33 6.80 -24.75
C ASN A 197 -13.44 7.68 -24.15
N LEU A 198 -13.10 8.57 -23.21
CA LEU A 198 -14.06 9.47 -22.59
C LEU A 198 -14.11 10.80 -23.34
N ASP A 199 -15.33 11.28 -23.58
CA ASP A 199 -15.55 12.58 -24.18
C ASP A 199 -15.17 13.72 -23.23
N LYS A 200 -14.60 14.77 -23.81
CA LYS A 200 -14.13 15.97 -23.09
C LYS A 200 -15.18 17.08 -23.01
N GLU A 201 -16.28 16.95 -23.76
CA GLU A 201 -17.38 17.91 -23.72
C GLU A 201 -18.21 17.69 -22.45
N LEU A 202 -18.16 18.67 -21.55
CA LEU A 202 -18.84 18.67 -20.28
C LEU A 202 -20.03 19.64 -20.34
N PRO A 203 -21.20 19.26 -19.80
CA PRO A 203 -22.32 20.19 -19.69
C PRO A 203 -22.01 21.29 -18.67
N ASN A 204 -22.67 22.43 -18.79
CA ASN A 204 -22.55 23.51 -17.80
C ASN A 204 -23.34 23.14 -16.54
N THR A 205 -22.65 22.99 -15.41
CA THR A 205 -23.22 22.56 -14.12
C THR A 205 -23.41 23.70 -13.11
N LYS A 206 -23.15 24.96 -13.50
CA LYS A 206 -23.16 26.10 -12.57
C LYS A 206 -24.46 26.25 -11.77
N ASN A 207 -25.60 25.92 -12.38
CA ASN A 207 -26.92 26.07 -11.79
C ASN A 207 -27.48 24.75 -11.23
N TRP A 208 -26.67 23.71 -11.11
CA TRP A 208 -27.09 22.43 -10.54
C TRP A 208 -27.26 22.55 -9.03
N ILE A 209 -28.16 21.74 -8.48
CA ILE A 209 -28.51 21.76 -7.06
C ILE A 209 -27.40 21.07 -6.27
N GLU A 210 -26.94 21.71 -5.20
CA GLU A 210 -25.79 21.27 -4.41
C GLU A 210 -26.21 20.45 -3.19
N TYR A 211 -25.54 19.31 -2.98
CA TYR A 211 -25.76 18.43 -1.84
C TYR A 211 -24.49 18.38 -1.01
N LYS A 212 -24.62 18.76 0.26
CA LYS A 212 -23.51 18.83 1.21
C LYS A 212 -23.07 17.46 1.70
N VAL A 213 -21.88 17.38 2.26
CA VAL A 213 -21.39 16.17 2.94
C VAL A 213 -22.20 15.93 4.22
N LYS A 214 -22.60 14.67 4.47
CA LYS A 214 -23.32 14.28 5.70
C LYS A 214 -22.42 13.72 6.80
N THR A 215 -21.17 13.40 6.48
CA THR A 215 -20.23 12.75 7.40
C THR A 215 -18.83 13.29 7.17
N THR A 216 -18.28 14.00 8.16
CA THR A 216 -16.90 14.50 8.11
C THR A 216 -15.88 13.35 8.07
N GLY A 217 -14.91 13.44 7.16
CA GLY A 217 -13.81 12.49 7.06
C GLY A 217 -13.11 12.49 5.71
N TYR A 218 -12.18 11.55 5.52
CA TYR A 218 -11.49 11.37 4.25
C TYR A 218 -12.37 10.60 3.26
N PHE A 219 -12.67 11.20 2.11
CA PHE A 219 -13.42 10.56 1.04
C PHE A 219 -12.59 9.45 0.38
N GLN A 220 -12.98 8.18 0.58
CA GLN A 220 -12.18 7.03 0.15
C GLN A 220 -12.63 6.41 -1.17
N ILE A 221 -13.90 6.03 -1.28
CA ILE A 221 -14.40 5.21 -2.39
C ILE A 221 -15.77 5.72 -2.80
N VAL A 222 -16.01 5.74 -4.11
CA VAL A 222 -17.33 5.96 -4.70
C VAL A 222 -17.64 4.90 -5.75
N SER A 223 -18.87 4.38 -5.71
CA SER A 223 -19.34 3.40 -6.68
C SER A 223 -19.89 4.11 -7.94
N LEU A 224 -18.99 4.53 -8.84
CA LEU A 224 -19.35 5.25 -10.06
C LEU A 224 -20.38 4.50 -10.92
N LYS A 225 -20.26 3.16 -11.03
CA LYS A 225 -21.22 2.33 -11.78
C LYS A 225 -22.62 2.38 -11.19
N THR A 226 -22.73 2.37 -9.87
CA THR A 226 -24.04 2.38 -9.18
C THR A 226 -24.67 3.76 -9.26
N LEU A 227 -23.88 4.82 -9.11
CA LEU A 227 -24.34 6.19 -9.29
C LEU A 227 -24.83 6.44 -10.72
N ALA A 228 -24.11 5.95 -11.74
CA ALA A 228 -24.54 6.07 -13.13
C ALA A 228 -25.88 5.34 -13.37
N LYS A 229 -26.08 4.18 -12.74
CA LYS A 229 -27.37 3.46 -12.80
C LYS A 229 -28.50 4.26 -12.16
N ILE A 230 -28.26 4.87 -10.99
CA ILE A 230 -29.25 5.72 -10.31
C ILE A 230 -29.63 6.92 -11.18
N ALA A 231 -28.63 7.61 -11.73
CA ALA A 231 -28.80 8.74 -12.65
C ALA A 231 -29.69 8.36 -13.85
N LYS A 232 -29.40 7.21 -14.47
CA LYS A 232 -30.18 6.67 -15.60
C LYS A 232 -31.62 6.30 -15.24
N GLU A 233 -31.82 5.56 -14.15
CA GLU A 233 -33.14 5.10 -13.70
C GLU A 233 -34.11 6.26 -13.45
N ASN A 234 -33.58 7.41 -13.04
CA ASN A 234 -34.37 8.57 -12.60
C ASN A 234 -34.26 9.78 -13.55
N ASN A 235 -33.60 9.60 -14.69
CA ASN A 235 -33.45 10.60 -15.76
C ASN A 235 -32.90 11.96 -15.27
N PHE A 236 -31.74 11.95 -14.62
CA PHE A 236 -30.98 13.16 -14.26
C PHE A 236 -29.47 12.88 -14.26
N LYS A 237 -28.66 13.95 -14.22
CA LYS A 237 -27.21 13.88 -14.18
C LYS A 237 -26.65 14.23 -12.81
N ILE A 238 -25.50 13.65 -12.47
CA ILE A 238 -24.80 13.89 -11.19
C ILE A 238 -23.39 14.41 -11.46
N GLU A 239 -22.97 15.45 -10.76
CA GLU A 239 -21.59 15.93 -10.75
C GLU A 239 -20.99 15.67 -9.37
N ILE A 240 -19.93 14.89 -9.30
CA ILE A 240 -19.21 14.60 -8.06
C ILE A 240 -18.12 15.65 -7.87
N ILE A 241 -18.32 16.57 -6.93
CA ILE A 241 -17.41 17.68 -6.64
C ILE A 241 -16.27 17.24 -5.72
N ALA A 242 -16.58 16.43 -4.71
CA ALA A 242 -15.57 15.93 -3.78
C ALA A 242 -14.52 15.08 -4.49
N THR A 243 -13.25 15.29 -4.15
CA THR A 243 -12.12 14.58 -4.75
C THR A 243 -11.67 13.41 -3.88
N LYS A 244 -11.51 12.22 -4.47
CA LYS A 244 -11.01 11.02 -3.76
C LYS A 244 -9.69 11.32 -3.03
N GLY A 245 -9.65 11.04 -1.73
CA GLY A 245 -8.51 11.27 -0.83
C GLY A 245 -8.49 12.63 -0.12
N SER A 246 -9.40 13.54 -0.45
CA SER A 246 -9.56 14.78 0.31
C SER A 246 -10.30 14.55 1.63
N PHE A 247 -9.98 15.37 2.63
CA PHE A 247 -10.79 15.51 3.83
C PHE A 247 -11.97 16.41 3.49
N CYS A 248 -13.18 15.95 3.78
CA CYS A 248 -14.41 16.70 3.54
C CYS A 248 -15.13 16.92 4.87
N ASP A 249 -15.62 18.12 5.08
CA ASP A 249 -16.43 18.51 6.24
C ASP A 249 -17.90 18.69 5.86
N GLU A 250 -18.80 18.75 6.85
CA GLU A 250 -20.26 18.81 6.64
C GLU A 250 -20.71 20.02 5.80
N ASP A 251 -19.92 21.10 5.75
CA ASP A 251 -20.21 22.28 4.93
C ASP A 251 -19.73 22.17 3.48
N ASP A 252 -18.91 21.17 3.15
CA ASP A 252 -18.41 20.96 1.80
C ASP A 252 -19.49 20.38 0.88
N ILE A 253 -19.43 20.74 -0.40
CA ILE A 253 -20.29 20.16 -1.44
C ILE A 253 -19.76 18.78 -1.82
N LEU A 254 -20.59 17.75 -1.66
CA LEU A 254 -20.24 16.38 -2.04
C LEU A 254 -20.51 16.15 -3.53
N PHE A 255 -21.73 16.45 -3.96
CA PHE A 255 -22.18 16.28 -5.33
C PHE A 255 -23.24 17.32 -5.71
N LYS A 256 -23.48 17.48 -7.01
CA LYS A 256 -24.58 18.27 -7.56
C LYS A 256 -25.47 17.42 -8.44
N THR A 257 -26.75 17.80 -8.57
CA THR A 257 -27.68 17.17 -9.51
C THR A 257 -28.31 18.19 -10.44
N GLU A 258 -28.60 17.76 -11.67
CA GLU A 258 -29.23 18.62 -12.70
C GLU A 258 -30.62 19.14 -12.29
N LYS A 259 -31.34 18.38 -11.45
CA LYS A 259 -32.67 18.70 -10.93
C LYS A 259 -32.81 18.25 -9.48
N GLU A 260 -33.84 18.71 -8.79
CA GLU A 260 -34.14 18.31 -7.42
C GLU A 260 -34.49 16.82 -7.38
N ILE A 261 -33.99 16.12 -6.35
CA ILE A 261 -34.20 14.68 -6.18
C ILE A 261 -34.99 14.42 -4.91
N GLU A 262 -35.78 13.35 -4.93
CA GLU A 262 -36.53 12.89 -3.77
C GLU A 262 -35.57 12.34 -2.69
N GLU A 263 -36.01 12.39 -1.44
CA GLU A 263 -35.19 12.01 -0.26
C GLU A 263 -34.71 10.55 -0.32
N ASP A 264 -35.48 9.65 -0.93
CA ASP A 264 -35.12 8.25 -1.10
C ASP A 264 -33.95 8.08 -2.09
N ILE A 265 -33.96 8.81 -3.20
CA ILE A 265 -32.90 8.86 -4.20
C ILE A 265 -31.65 9.49 -3.59
N GLU A 266 -31.82 10.59 -2.86
CA GLU A 266 -30.73 11.27 -2.15
C GLU A 266 -30.00 10.29 -1.22
N ASN A 267 -30.75 9.57 -0.37
CA ASN A 267 -30.19 8.59 0.54
C ASN A 267 -29.49 7.43 -0.20
N ARG A 268 -30.03 6.98 -1.33
CA ARG A 268 -29.37 5.99 -2.20
C ARG A 268 -28.04 6.52 -2.74
N ILE A 269 -27.96 7.79 -3.13
CA ILE A 269 -26.72 8.42 -3.61
C ILE A 269 -25.69 8.46 -2.47
N TYR A 270 -26.05 8.96 -1.28
CA TYR A 270 -25.14 9.03 -0.13
C TYR A 270 -24.55 7.67 0.25
N ASN A 271 -25.34 6.58 0.19
CA ASN A 271 -24.87 5.23 0.50
C ASN A 271 -23.76 4.72 -0.42
N ASN A 272 -23.51 5.39 -1.56
CA ASN A 272 -22.42 5.05 -2.48
C ASN A 272 -21.11 5.81 -2.18
N PHE A 273 -21.10 6.73 -1.22
CA PHE A 273 -19.91 7.45 -0.77
C PHE A 273 -19.40 6.85 0.53
N HIS A 274 -18.12 6.47 0.55
CA HIS A 274 -17.48 5.92 1.73
C HIS A 274 -16.43 6.88 2.27
N PHE A 275 -16.60 7.25 3.54
CA PHE A 275 -15.68 8.09 4.31
C PHE A 275 -14.94 7.28 5.36
N SER A 276 -13.72 7.70 5.70
CA SER A 276 -12.89 7.09 6.73
C SER A 276 -12.22 8.15 7.58
N LYS A 277 -11.87 7.76 8.81
CA LYS A 277 -11.05 8.59 9.69
C LYS A 277 -9.57 8.63 9.27
N SER A 278 -9.13 7.69 8.42
CA SER A 278 -7.75 7.61 7.95
C SER A 278 -7.61 8.03 6.49
N GLU A 279 -6.59 8.84 6.22
CA GLU A 279 -6.19 9.32 4.89
C GLU A 279 -5.62 8.19 4.00
N LEU A 280 -5.08 7.12 4.60
CA LEU A 280 -4.40 6.07 3.85
C LEU A 280 -5.40 5.21 3.08
N ILE A 281 -5.44 5.45 1.77
CA ILE A 281 -6.25 4.70 0.81
C ILE A 281 -5.28 4.00 -0.13
N ASP A 282 -5.10 2.69 0.05
CA ASP A 282 -4.21 1.87 -0.78
C ASP A 282 -4.52 2.05 -2.27
N ASP A 283 -5.78 2.31 -2.64
CA ASP A 283 -6.26 2.45 -4.01
C ASP A 283 -6.20 3.89 -4.58
N ASN A 284 -5.53 4.83 -3.92
CA ASN A 284 -5.36 6.20 -4.42
C ASN A 284 -3.93 6.44 -4.91
N TYR A 285 -3.75 6.69 -6.21
CA TYR A 285 -2.43 6.99 -6.78
C TYR A 285 -1.84 8.31 -6.24
N LEU A 286 -2.68 9.24 -5.77
CA LEU A 286 -2.23 10.52 -5.19
C LEU A 286 -1.41 10.33 -3.90
N LEU A 287 -1.68 9.24 -3.17
CA LEU A 287 -0.94 8.92 -1.95
C LEU A 287 0.55 8.67 -2.24
N ALA A 288 0.86 8.06 -3.39
CA ALA A 288 2.24 7.78 -3.77
C ALA A 288 3.05 9.07 -4.03
N PHE A 289 2.46 10.07 -4.68
CA PHE A 289 3.10 11.38 -4.83
C PHE A 289 3.45 11.97 -3.46
N LYS A 290 2.50 11.98 -2.54
CA LYS A 290 2.70 12.48 -1.16
C LYS A 290 3.80 11.70 -0.43
N GLN A 291 3.74 10.37 -0.44
CA GLN A 291 4.72 9.50 0.22
C GLN A 291 6.13 9.68 -0.33
N ILE A 292 6.29 9.74 -1.66
CA ILE A 292 7.61 9.92 -2.28
C ILE A 292 8.14 11.33 -2.01
N THR A 293 7.29 12.37 -2.05
CA THR A 293 7.68 13.73 -1.65
C THR A 293 8.12 13.80 -0.19
N GLU A 294 7.41 13.12 0.73
CA GLU A 294 7.81 13.05 2.14
C GLU A 294 9.17 12.36 2.32
N VAL A 295 9.47 11.31 1.53
CA VAL A 295 10.80 10.67 1.55
C VAL A 295 11.89 11.64 1.10
N ALA A 296 11.68 12.35 -0.02
CA ALA A 296 12.65 13.31 -0.54
C ALA A 296 12.91 14.48 0.43
N VAL A 297 11.84 15.03 1.01
CA VAL A 297 11.95 16.12 1.99
C VAL A 297 12.64 15.64 3.26
N LYS A 298 12.29 14.45 3.76
CA LYS A 298 12.86 13.91 4.99
C LYS A 298 14.33 13.55 4.81
N SER A 299 14.74 13.02 3.66
CA SER A 299 16.15 12.74 3.39
C SER A 299 16.98 14.03 3.35
N MET A 300 16.40 15.16 2.93
CA MET A 300 17.04 16.49 2.98
C MET A 300 16.86 17.24 4.30
N SER A 301 16.26 16.62 5.32
CA SER A 301 16.17 17.26 6.64
C SER A 301 17.55 17.37 7.30
N PRO A 302 17.81 18.39 8.14
CA PRO A 302 19.12 18.59 8.78
C PRO A 302 19.65 17.40 9.57
N GLY A 303 18.76 16.52 10.06
CA GLY A 303 19.14 15.32 10.82
C GLY A 303 19.55 14.11 9.98
N ILE A 304 19.26 14.09 8.68
CA ILE A 304 19.59 12.97 7.78
C ILE A 304 20.59 13.42 6.71
N ASN A 305 20.25 14.48 5.96
CA ASN A 305 21.05 15.05 4.88
C ASN A 305 21.61 14.01 3.88
N ASP A 306 20.70 13.26 3.25
CA ASP A 306 20.98 12.28 2.18
C ASP A 306 20.38 12.75 0.83
N PRO A 307 21.15 13.50 0.02
CA PRO A 307 20.75 13.92 -1.32
C PRO A 307 20.56 12.76 -2.30
N GLY A 308 21.25 11.63 -2.10
CA GLY A 308 21.13 10.47 -3.00
C GLY A 308 19.72 9.89 -2.99
N THR A 309 19.16 9.68 -1.80
CA THR A 309 17.76 9.25 -1.63
C THR A 309 16.78 10.29 -2.20
N ALA A 310 17.06 11.59 -2.03
CA ALA A 310 16.21 12.65 -2.57
C ALA A 310 16.15 12.61 -4.11
N ILE A 311 17.31 12.41 -4.76
CA ILE A 311 17.41 12.30 -6.22
C ILE A 311 16.58 11.11 -6.73
N ASN A 312 16.70 9.95 -6.09
CA ASN A 312 15.93 8.75 -6.45
C ASN A 312 14.41 8.98 -6.32
N ALA A 313 13.98 9.60 -5.22
CA ALA A 313 12.59 9.97 -5.01
C ALA A 313 12.08 10.97 -6.08
N ILE A 314 12.88 11.98 -6.43
CA ILE A 314 12.55 12.96 -7.47
C ILE A 314 12.44 12.29 -8.85
N ASP A 315 13.27 11.27 -9.15
CA ASP A 315 13.16 10.52 -10.39
C ASP A 315 11.82 9.77 -10.51
N TYR A 316 11.39 9.09 -9.45
CA TYR A 316 10.08 8.44 -9.41
C TYR A 316 8.93 9.44 -9.50
N LEU A 317 9.00 10.57 -8.77
CA LEU A 317 8.01 11.65 -8.90
C LEU A 317 7.92 12.15 -10.33
N SER A 318 9.06 12.33 -11.00
CA SER A 318 9.07 12.81 -12.37
C SER A 318 8.42 11.81 -13.34
N GLN A 319 8.66 10.51 -13.18
CA GLN A 319 7.99 9.48 -13.97
C GLN A 319 6.47 9.49 -13.74
N LEU A 320 6.03 9.57 -12.49
CA LEU A 320 4.60 9.66 -12.18
C LEU A 320 3.97 10.96 -12.69
N LEU A 321 4.66 12.09 -12.61
CA LEU A 321 4.18 13.38 -13.14
C LEU A 321 4.02 13.32 -14.67
N ILE A 322 4.91 12.61 -15.37
CA ILE A 322 4.80 12.39 -16.83
C ILE A 322 3.56 11.58 -17.19
N LEU A 323 3.19 10.59 -16.39
CA LEU A 323 1.93 9.88 -16.58
C LEU A 323 0.76 10.80 -16.23
N ARG A 324 0.88 11.55 -15.13
CA ARG A 324 -0.19 12.41 -14.63
C ARG A 324 -0.61 13.50 -15.60
N ILE A 325 0.30 14.07 -16.39
CA ILE A 325 -0.06 15.06 -17.43
C ILE A 325 -0.90 14.47 -18.57
N GLN A 326 -0.96 13.14 -18.71
CA GLN A 326 -1.81 12.46 -19.69
C GLN A 326 -3.23 12.19 -19.16
N LYS A 327 -3.38 12.19 -17.82
CA LYS A 327 -4.66 11.99 -17.14
C LYS A 327 -5.54 13.24 -17.22
N ILE A 328 -6.84 13.05 -17.44
CA ILE A 328 -7.82 14.13 -17.49
C ILE A 328 -8.23 14.53 -16.07
N ASP A 329 -8.35 15.84 -15.82
CA ASP A 329 -8.73 16.40 -14.52
C ASP A 329 -10.23 16.21 -14.22
N VAL A 330 -11.08 16.35 -15.24
CA VAL A 330 -12.53 16.16 -15.16
C VAL A 330 -12.99 15.27 -16.31
N HIS A 331 -13.76 14.23 -16.01
CA HIS A 331 -14.29 13.32 -17.03
C HIS A 331 -15.78 13.03 -16.84
N ALA A 332 -16.45 12.73 -17.95
CA ALA A 332 -17.84 12.33 -17.98
C ALA A 332 -17.97 10.81 -18.17
N ILE A 333 -18.90 10.18 -17.45
CA ILE A 333 -19.31 8.78 -17.68
C ILE A 333 -20.61 8.80 -18.46
N LYS A 334 -20.63 8.07 -19.58
CA LYS A 334 -21.76 8.00 -20.49
C LYS A 334 -22.43 6.63 -20.52
N ASP A 335 -23.70 6.62 -20.92
CA ASP A 335 -24.42 5.45 -21.40
C ASP A 335 -25.15 5.82 -22.69
N ASN A 336 -24.98 5.04 -23.78
CA ASN A 336 -25.54 5.33 -25.11
C ASN A 336 -25.38 6.80 -25.58
N ASN A 337 -24.19 7.39 -25.39
CA ASN A 337 -23.83 8.79 -25.68
C ASN A 337 -24.44 9.88 -24.77
N GLU A 338 -25.29 9.51 -23.80
CA GLU A 338 -25.80 10.44 -22.79
C GLU A 338 -24.87 10.52 -21.59
N ILE A 339 -24.52 11.73 -21.14
CA ILE A 339 -23.69 11.96 -19.94
C ILE A 339 -24.56 11.71 -18.71
N LEU A 340 -24.13 10.78 -17.85
CA LEU A 340 -24.80 10.46 -16.59
C LEU A 340 -24.06 11.04 -15.39
N LEU A 341 -22.73 10.95 -15.39
CA LEU A 341 -21.89 11.43 -14.29
C LEU A 341 -20.79 12.35 -14.80
N ILE A 342 -20.45 13.35 -13.98
CA ILE A 342 -19.23 14.16 -14.12
C ILE A 342 -18.40 13.93 -12.86
N VAL A 343 -17.13 13.62 -13.02
CA VAL A 343 -16.24 13.25 -11.91
C VAL A 343 -15.02 14.15 -11.92
N HIS A 344 -14.82 14.85 -10.81
CA HIS A 344 -13.65 15.67 -10.57
C HIS A 344 -12.51 14.85 -9.97
N THR A 345 -11.29 15.14 -10.40
CA THR A 345 -10.06 14.62 -9.81
C THR A 345 -9.13 15.77 -9.43
N LEU A 346 -8.14 15.52 -8.57
CA LEU A 346 -7.23 16.58 -8.12
C LEU A 346 -6.51 17.20 -9.31
N GLU A 347 -6.74 18.49 -9.57
CA GLU A 347 -6.13 19.23 -10.67
C GLU A 347 -4.60 19.13 -10.69
N PHE A 348 -4.03 19.09 -11.90
CA PHE A 348 -2.58 19.00 -12.07
C PHE A 348 -1.84 20.16 -11.38
N GLU A 349 -2.36 21.39 -11.48
CA GLU A 349 -1.78 22.59 -10.87
C GLU A 349 -1.62 22.44 -9.36
N LYS A 350 -2.69 22.05 -8.66
CA LYS A 350 -2.67 21.85 -7.22
C LYS A 350 -1.72 20.72 -6.81
N LEU A 351 -1.69 19.63 -7.59
CA LEU A 351 -0.79 18.51 -7.32
C LEU A 351 0.68 18.89 -7.46
N ILE A 352 1.07 19.50 -8.59
CA ILE A 352 2.46 19.87 -8.83
C ILE A 352 2.92 20.97 -7.86
N TYR A 353 2.06 21.94 -7.55
CA TYR A 353 2.34 22.96 -6.55
C TYR A 353 2.67 22.34 -5.19
N ASN A 354 1.83 21.42 -4.69
CA ASN A 354 2.03 20.77 -3.39
C ASN A 354 3.35 19.98 -3.32
N ILE A 355 3.73 19.32 -4.42
CA ILE A 355 5.00 18.60 -4.53
C ILE A 355 6.16 19.60 -4.51
N MET A 356 6.11 20.60 -5.38
CA MET A 356 7.20 21.54 -5.60
C MET A 356 7.41 22.47 -4.41
N VAL A 357 6.35 22.99 -3.77
CA VAL A 357 6.48 23.84 -2.58
C VAL A 357 7.19 23.11 -1.43
N SER A 358 6.87 21.82 -1.24
CA SER A 358 7.53 20.98 -0.23
C SER A 358 9.01 20.80 -0.55
N LEU A 359 9.34 20.46 -1.80
CA LEU A 359 10.72 20.26 -2.25
C LEU A 359 11.53 21.55 -2.23
N ARG A 360 10.96 22.69 -2.64
CA ARG A 360 11.66 23.99 -2.58
C ARG A 360 11.97 24.40 -1.14
N THR A 361 11.02 24.21 -0.23
CA THR A 361 11.19 24.57 1.18
C THR A 361 12.44 23.91 1.76
N TYR A 362 12.61 22.61 1.51
CA TYR A 362 13.68 21.81 2.12
C TYR A 362 14.93 21.66 1.25
N CYS A 363 14.82 21.72 -0.07
CA CYS A 363 15.92 21.35 -0.97
C CYS A 363 16.52 22.53 -1.76
N SER A 364 15.96 23.74 -1.71
CA SER A 364 16.43 24.85 -2.57
C SER A 364 17.82 25.39 -2.26
N HIS A 365 18.46 24.90 -1.18
CA HIS A 365 19.83 25.22 -0.83
C HIS A 365 20.85 24.27 -1.48
N ASP A 366 20.41 23.10 -1.95
CA ASP A 366 21.27 22.10 -2.58
C ASP A 366 21.27 22.26 -4.10
N PHE A 367 22.43 22.62 -4.66
CA PHE A 367 22.59 22.87 -6.09
C PHE A 367 22.22 21.64 -6.95
N ILE A 368 22.63 20.44 -6.53
CA ILE A 368 22.41 19.21 -7.31
C ILE A 368 20.91 18.93 -7.41
N ILE A 369 20.18 19.09 -6.32
CA ILE A 369 18.73 18.88 -6.28
C ILE A 369 18.00 19.97 -7.07
N VAL A 370 18.41 21.23 -6.98
CA VAL A 370 17.81 22.32 -7.77
C VAL A 370 17.94 22.04 -9.27
N ILE A 371 19.13 21.66 -9.75
CA ILE A 371 19.33 21.27 -11.16
C ILE A 371 18.47 20.05 -11.53
N LYS A 372 18.36 19.06 -10.63
CA LYS A 372 17.51 17.89 -10.84
C LYS A 372 16.03 18.28 -11.01
N LEU A 373 15.51 19.14 -10.15
CA LEU A 373 14.13 19.63 -10.21
C LEU A 373 13.87 20.42 -11.50
N LEU A 374 14.80 21.30 -11.89
CA LEU A 374 14.73 22.00 -13.18
C LEU A 374 14.71 21.01 -14.35
N SER A 375 15.56 19.98 -14.34
CA SER A 375 15.54 18.94 -15.38
C SER A 375 14.20 18.20 -15.45
N VAL A 376 13.59 17.91 -14.29
CA VAL A 376 12.25 17.30 -14.20
C VAL A 376 11.18 18.19 -14.82
N LEU A 377 11.13 19.47 -14.43
CA LEU A 377 10.18 20.43 -14.99
C LEU A 377 10.37 20.60 -16.50
N LYS A 378 11.61 20.56 -16.99
CA LYS A 378 11.93 20.67 -18.43
C LYS A 378 11.38 19.48 -19.19
N ARG A 379 11.57 18.29 -18.63
CA ARG A 379 11.04 17.04 -19.17
C ARG A 379 9.51 17.05 -19.22
N LEU A 380 8.85 17.58 -18.19
CA LEU A 380 7.38 17.72 -18.18
C LEU A 380 6.90 18.71 -19.24
N SER A 381 7.54 19.88 -19.36
CA SER A 381 7.19 20.89 -20.36
C SER A 381 7.28 20.34 -21.79
N LYS A 382 8.32 19.55 -22.08
CA LYS A 382 8.51 18.89 -23.39
C LYS A 382 7.46 17.81 -23.68
N LYS A 383 6.95 17.12 -22.65
CA LYS A 383 6.00 16.00 -22.82
C LYS A 383 4.54 16.43 -22.83
N THR A 384 4.20 17.64 -22.41
CA THR A 384 2.82 18.13 -22.43
C THR A 384 2.53 18.99 -23.66
N THR A 385 1.39 18.75 -24.30
CA THR A 385 0.84 19.62 -25.35
C THR A 385 -0.18 20.62 -24.80
N ASN A 386 -0.60 20.45 -23.54
CA ASN A 386 -1.59 21.31 -22.90
C ASN A 386 -0.96 22.66 -22.50
N LYS A 387 -1.43 23.75 -23.14
CA LYS A 387 -0.97 25.12 -22.89
C LYS A 387 -1.16 25.55 -21.42
N SER A 388 -2.22 25.10 -20.76
CA SER A 388 -2.46 25.39 -19.34
C SER A 388 -1.37 24.75 -18.47
N TYR A 389 -1.07 23.46 -18.69
CA TYR A 389 -0.02 22.76 -17.95
C TYR A 389 1.36 23.36 -18.20
N LYS A 390 1.66 23.82 -19.43
CA LYS A 390 2.91 24.55 -19.70
C LYS A 390 3.04 25.83 -18.87
N LYS A 391 1.95 26.61 -18.72
CA LYS A 391 1.96 27.82 -17.88
C LYS A 391 2.23 27.49 -16.42
N VAL A 392 1.57 26.46 -15.90
CA VAL A 392 1.78 25.96 -14.52
C VAL A 392 3.23 25.51 -14.31
N ILE A 393 3.79 24.75 -15.25
CA ILE A 393 5.19 24.29 -15.15
C ILE A 393 6.16 25.48 -15.15
N ASN A 394 5.95 26.47 -16.02
CA ASN A 394 6.77 27.67 -16.06
C ASN A 394 6.67 28.49 -14.76
N PHE A 395 5.48 28.55 -14.15
CA PHE A 395 5.30 29.17 -12.84
C PHE A 395 6.14 28.47 -11.77
N GLU A 396 6.15 27.14 -11.74
CA GLU A 396 6.97 26.36 -10.81
C GLU A 396 8.49 26.53 -11.04
N VAL A 397 8.93 26.69 -12.29
CA VAL A 397 10.32 27.02 -12.64
C VAL A 397 10.72 28.36 -12.04
N ASN A 398 9.89 29.39 -12.20
CA ASN A 398 10.17 30.73 -11.67
C ASN A 398 10.22 30.74 -10.14
N ASN A 399 9.32 30.01 -9.47
CA ASN A 399 9.34 29.86 -8.02
C ASN A 399 10.62 29.16 -7.55
N LEU A 400 11.02 28.07 -8.20
CA LEU A 400 12.26 27.36 -7.88
C LEU A 400 13.50 28.25 -8.07
N LEU A 401 13.54 29.03 -9.15
CA LEU A 401 14.63 29.95 -9.41
C LEU A 401 14.73 31.03 -8.32
N THR A 402 13.58 31.61 -7.94
CA THR A 402 13.50 32.62 -6.88
C THR A 402 14.00 32.08 -5.54
N ASP A 403 13.54 30.88 -5.16
CA ASP A 403 13.93 30.25 -3.89
C ASP A 403 15.42 29.82 -3.88
N SER A 404 15.97 29.48 -5.04
CA SER A 404 17.38 29.08 -5.17
C SER A 404 18.33 30.28 -5.10
N LYS A 405 17.97 31.42 -5.72
CA LYS A 405 18.72 32.69 -5.63
C LYS A 405 18.93 33.14 -4.19
N ASN A 406 17.94 32.90 -3.34
CA ASN A 406 18.00 33.30 -1.93
C ASN A 406 18.85 32.36 -1.05
N LYS A 407 19.11 31.12 -1.48
CA LYS A 407 19.79 30.10 -0.64
C LYS A 407 21.15 29.62 -1.17
N ILE A 408 21.42 29.73 -2.48
CA ILE A 408 22.70 29.35 -3.08
C ILE A 408 23.64 30.54 -3.08
N ASN A 409 24.70 30.47 -2.27
CA ASN A 409 25.67 31.57 -2.12
C ASN A 409 26.81 31.54 -3.14
N ASN A 410 27.07 30.39 -3.78
CA ASN A 410 28.13 30.27 -4.78
C ASN A 410 27.65 30.89 -6.11
N SER A 411 28.34 31.95 -6.56
CA SER A 411 27.97 32.69 -7.77
C SER A 411 28.03 31.84 -9.04
N THR A 412 29.01 30.95 -9.17
CA THR A 412 29.17 30.06 -10.33
C THR A 412 28.04 29.05 -10.42
N ASP A 413 27.62 28.52 -9.27
CA ASP A 413 26.51 27.56 -9.20
C ASP A 413 25.18 28.27 -9.47
N LEU A 414 25.01 29.49 -8.97
CA LEU A 414 23.83 30.30 -9.24
C LEU A 414 23.69 30.62 -10.73
N GLU A 415 24.78 31.03 -11.39
CA GLU A 415 24.81 31.29 -12.83
C GLU A 415 24.39 30.05 -13.64
N LYS A 416 24.84 28.86 -13.24
CA LYS A 416 24.41 27.60 -13.87
C LYS A 416 22.92 27.32 -13.69
N VAL A 417 22.37 27.59 -12.51
CA VAL A 417 20.92 27.44 -12.25
C VAL A 417 20.12 28.41 -13.12
N GLU A 418 20.54 29.67 -13.20
CA GLU A 418 19.92 30.70 -14.03
C GLU A 418 19.96 30.33 -15.51
N ASN A 419 21.13 29.96 -16.04
CA ASN A 419 21.29 29.53 -17.43
C ASN A 419 20.42 28.31 -17.76
N TYR A 420 20.32 27.35 -16.84
CA TYR A 420 19.46 26.19 -17.02
C TYR A 420 17.97 26.60 -17.05
N ALA A 421 17.54 27.48 -16.15
CA ALA A 421 16.17 27.98 -16.13
C ALA A 421 15.82 28.79 -17.39
N LEU A 422 16.74 29.64 -17.88
CA LEU A 422 16.55 30.40 -19.13
C LEU A 422 16.36 29.50 -20.34
N SER A 423 17.01 28.33 -20.36
CA SER A 423 16.83 27.32 -21.43
C SER A 423 15.42 26.71 -21.52
N PHE A 424 14.49 27.09 -20.65
CA PHE A 424 13.05 26.80 -20.78
C PHE A 424 12.30 27.78 -21.66
N ILE A 425 12.77 29.04 -21.77
CA ILE A 425 12.06 30.13 -22.44
C ILE A 425 12.19 30.00 -23.97
N GLU A 426 13.19 29.25 -24.45
CA GLU A 426 13.47 29.00 -25.87
C GLU A 426 12.72 27.78 -26.47
N VAL A 427 11.81 27.13 -25.72
CA VAL A 427 11.03 25.94 -26.14
C VAL A 427 9.54 26.12 -25.86
#